data_AF-W9RKF1-F1
#
_entry.id   AF-W9RKF1-F1
#
_cell.length_a   1.000
_cell.length_b   1.000
_cell.length_c   1.000
_cell.angle_alpha   90.00
_cell.angle_beta   90.00
_cell.angle_gamma   90.00
#
_symmetry.space_group_name_H-M   'P 1'
#
loop_
_entity.id
_entity.type
_entity.pdbx_description
1 polymer ?
#
loop_
_entity_poly.entity_id
_entity_poly.type
_entity_poly.pdbx_seq_one_letter_code
_entity_poly.pdbx_strand_id
1 'polypeptide(L)'
;MVRKWHKLVCCRSFVGDRGYFVIYSNDQRRFVLPLEHLQQNIFQELLKMSEQEFGLQSGGPITLPCDSVFMDSILSLIQRGKAKDLDRAIYANYRLY
;
A
#
# COMPACT_ATOMS: atom_id res chain seq x y z
N MET A 1 -6.49 -10.19 -11.98
CA MET A 1 -5.07 -10.13 -11.57
C MET A 1 -4.85 -9.54 -10.17
N VAL A 2 -5.48 -8.45 -9.72
CA VAL A 2 -5.35 -7.96 -8.31
C VAL A 2 -6.08 -8.84 -7.28
N ARG A 3 -7.14 -9.54 -7.69
CA ARG A 3 -7.94 -10.44 -6.83
C ARG A 3 -7.16 -11.63 -6.24
N LYS A 4 -6.02 -12.01 -6.83
CA LYS A 4 -5.23 -13.16 -6.39
C LYS A 4 -4.45 -12.85 -5.11
N TRP A 5 -4.04 -11.60 -4.93
CA TRP A 5 -3.37 -11.09 -3.73
C TRP A 5 -4.30 -11.00 -2.52
N HIS A 6 -5.60 -10.71 -2.71
CA HIS A 6 -6.60 -10.82 -1.64
C HIS A 6 -6.72 -12.25 -1.07
N LYS A 7 -6.43 -13.27 -1.88
CA LYS A 7 -6.53 -14.69 -1.47
C LYS A 7 -5.28 -15.20 -0.76
N LEU A 8 -4.12 -14.58 -0.97
CA LEU A 8 -2.84 -14.96 -0.35
C LEU A 8 -2.61 -14.30 1.01
N VAL A 9 -3.45 -13.34 1.41
CA VAL A 9 -3.49 -12.73 2.76
C VAL A 9 -4.31 -13.60 3.75
N CYS A 10 -4.62 -14.85 3.42
CA CYS A 10 -5.36 -15.74 4.29
C CYS A 10 -4.45 -16.41 5.32
N CYS A 11 -4.24 -15.71 6.44
CA CYS A 11 -4.09 -16.31 7.77
C CYS A 11 -4.38 -15.25 8.86
N ARG A 12 -5.58 -14.64 8.80
CA ARG A 12 -6.48 -14.30 9.94
C ARG A 12 -7.63 -13.40 9.47
N SER A 13 -8.84 -13.97 9.54
CA SER A 13 -10.16 -13.30 9.60
C SER A 13 -10.32 -11.99 8.81
N PHE A 14 -10.75 -12.13 7.55
CA PHE A 14 -11.09 -11.05 6.63
C PHE A 14 -12.52 -10.55 6.89
N VAL A 15 -12.82 -10.03 8.08
CA VAL A 15 -14.10 -9.37 8.37
C VAL A 15 -13.88 -8.26 9.39
N GLY A 16 -13.96 -7.01 8.96
CA GLY A 16 -14.02 -5.83 9.82
C GLY A 16 -12.68 -5.10 10.07
N ASP A 17 -12.63 -3.85 9.60
CA ASP A 17 -11.73 -2.73 9.91
C ASP A 17 -10.18 -2.89 9.80
N ARG A 18 -9.64 -2.34 8.70
CA ARG A 18 -8.25 -1.91 8.47
C ARG A 18 -7.14 -2.91 8.80
N GLY A 19 -7.06 -3.97 8.01
CA GLY A 19 -5.86 -4.83 7.97
C GLY A 19 -4.63 -4.08 7.45
N TYR A 20 -3.44 -4.57 7.83
CA TYR A 20 -2.16 -4.12 7.33
C TYR A 20 -1.49 -5.23 6.52
N PHE A 21 -0.68 -4.86 5.53
CA PHE A 21 0.22 -5.77 4.82
C PHE A 21 1.67 -5.34 5.04
N VAL A 22 2.58 -6.30 4.87
CA VAL A 22 4.01 -6.09 5.05
C VAL A 22 4.71 -6.27 3.72
N ILE A 23 5.57 -5.32 3.39
CA ILE A 23 6.45 -5.37 2.22
C ILE A 23 7.90 -5.13 2.64
N TYR A 24 8.81 -5.66 1.85
CA TYR A 24 10.24 -5.42 1.94
C TYR A 24 10.69 -4.67 0.70
N SER A 25 11.58 -3.71 0.86
CA SER A 25 12.32 -3.13 -0.25
C SER A 25 13.49 -4.04 -0.65
N ASN A 26 14.15 -3.71 -1.76
CA ASN A 26 15.31 -4.44 -2.26
C ASN A 26 16.51 -4.38 -1.29
N ASP A 27 16.62 -3.32 -0.50
CA ASP A 27 17.57 -3.19 0.62
C ASP A 27 17.07 -3.84 1.93
N GLN A 28 16.06 -4.72 1.84
CA GLN A 28 15.50 -5.52 2.93
C GLN A 28 14.86 -4.69 4.07
N ARG A 29 14.55 -3.41 3.84
CA ARG A 29 13.83 -2.61 4.83
C ARG A 29 12.35 -2.98 4.83
N ARG A 30 11.81 -3.17 6.03
CA ARG A 30 10.42 -3.56 6.26
C ARG A 30 9.49 -2.36 6.34
N PHE A 31 8.38 -2.40 5.61
CA PHE A 31 7.30 -1.42 5.68
C PHE A 31 5.98 -2.10 6.02
N VAL A 32 5.18 -1.46 6.86
CA VAL A 32 3.85 -1.93 7.27
C VAL A 32 2.82 -0.92 6.80
N LEU A 33 1.93 -1.33 5.92
CA LEU A 33 1.01 -0.44 5.23
C LEU A 33 -0.44 -0.88 5.41
N PRO A 34 -1.38 0.05 5.63
CA PRO A 34 -2.81 -0.29 5.58
C PRO A 34 -3.18 -0.89 4.22
N LEU A 35 -4.03 -1.91 4.21
CA LEU A 35 -4.50 -2.58 2.98
C LEU A 35 -5.14 -1.62 1.97
N GLU A 36 -5.67 -0.47 2.43
CA GLU A 36 -6.17 0.62 1.57
C GLU A 36 -5.13 1.08 0.53
N HIS A 37 -3.83 0.98 0.83
CA HIS A 37 -2.77 1.37 -0.09
C HIS A 37 -2.68 0.44 -1.30
N LEU A 38 -3.21 -0.79 -1.23
CA LEU A 38 -3.28 -1.71 -2.38
C LEU A 38 -4.21 -1.19 -3.50
N GLN A 39 -5.11 -0.25 -3.19
CA GLN A 39 -5.96 0.37 -4.20
C GLN A 39 -5.25 1.49 -4.98
N GLN A 40 -4.09 1.95 -4.51
CA GLN A 40 -3.31 2.97 -5.21
C GLN A 40 -2.56 2.34 -6.40
N ASN A 41 -2.65 2.98 -7.57
CA ASN A 41 -2.04 2.48 -8.81
C ASN A 41 -0.54 2.18 -8.66
N ILE A 42 0.18 3.01 -7.89
CA ILE A 42 1.63 2.82 -7.65
C ILE A 42 1.92 1.47 -6.97
N PHE A 43 1.13 1.08 -5.98
CA PHE A 43 1.31 -0.19 -5.29
C PHE A 43 0.89 -1.37 -6.16
N GLN A 44 -0.13 -1.21 -7.00
CA GLN A 44 -0.54 -2.26 -7.95
C GLN A 44 0.55 -2.55 -8.98
N GLU A 45 1.19 -1.51 -9.54
CA GLU A 45 2.26 -1.70 -10.51
C GLU A 45 3.51 -2.27 -9.83
N LEU A 46 3.88 -1.80 -8.63
CA LEU A 46 5.01 -2.35 -7.88
C LEU A 46 4.82 -3.83 -7.54
N LEU A 47 3.60 -4.24 -7.16
CA LEU A 47 3.29 -5.65 -6.89
C LEU A 47 3.34 -6.51 -8.14
N LYS A 48 2.92 -5.96 -9.29
CA LYS A 48 3.01 -6.64 -10.58
C LYS A 48 4.46 -6.80 -11.04
N MET A 49 5.30 -5.78 -10.86
CA MET A 49 6.74 -5.85 -11.13
C MET A 49 7.40 -6.89 -10.21
N SER A 50 7.06 -6.87 -8.91
CA SER A 50 7.51 -7.88 -7.95
C SER A 50 7.14 -9.31 -8.38
N GLU A 51 5.90 -9.52 -8.84
CA GLU A 51 5.45 -10.81 -9.37
C GLU A 51 6.25 -11.27 -10.60
N GLN A 52 6.62 -10.34 -11.49
CA GLN A 52 7.39 -10.64 -12.68
C GLN A 52 8.85 -10.99 -12.37
N GLU A 53 9.45 -10.33 -11.39
CA GLU A 53 10.86 -10.50 -11.04
C GLU A 53 11.10 -11.65 -10.06
N PHE A 54 10.29 -11.73 -9.00
CA PHE A 54 10.46 -12.69 -7.91
C PHE A 54 9.46 -13.85 -7.94
N GLY A 55 8.45 -13.78 -8.83
CA GLY A 55 7.37 -14.74 -8.88
C GLY A 55 6.29 -14.52 -7.81
N LEU A 56 5.19 -15.28 -7.92
CA LEU A 56 4.15 -15.35 -6.89
C LEU A 56 4.65 -16.16 -5.69
N GLN A 57 5.18 -15.48 -4.68
CA GLN A 57 5.53 -16.13 -3.42
C GLN A 57 4.25 -16.52 -2.66
N SER A 58 4.00 -17.82 -2.52
CA SER A 58 2.92 -18.34 -1.68
C SER A 58 3.44 -18.52 -0.25
N GLY A 59 3.22 -17.52 0.60
CA GLY A 59 3.57 -17.58 2.03
C GLY A 59 4.90 -16.91 2.43
N GLY A 60 5.65 -16.37 1.47
CA GLY A 60 6.85 -15.57 1.71
C GLY A 60 6.55 -14.07 1.85
N PRO A 61 7.50 -13.27 2.37
CA PRO A 61 7.37 -11.81 2.40
C PRO A 61 7.31 -11.23 0.98
N ILE A 62 6.49 -10.19 0.79
CA ILE A 62 6.41 -9.49 -0.49
C ILE A 62 7.60 -8.53 -0.60
N THR A 63 8.53 -8.81 -1.52
CA THR A 63 9.66 -7.92 -1.81
C THR A 63 9.37 -7.09 -3.05
N LEU A 64 9.41 -5.77 -2.94
CA LEU A 64 9.23 -4.86 -4.06
C LEU A 64 10.58 -4.55 -4.72
N PRO A 65 10.62 -4.42 -6.06
CA PRO A 65 11.82 -4.05 -6.80
C PRO A 65 12.06 -2.53 -6.72
N CYS A 66 12.18 -2.01 -5.49
CA CYS A 66 12.47 -0.62 -5.20
C CYS A 66 13.31 -0.50 -3.93
N ASP A 67 14.06 0.59 -3.79
CA ASP A 67 14.79 0.88 -2.56
C ASP A 67 13.91 1.54 -1.51
N SER A 68 14.41 1.57 -0.27
CA SER A 68 13.70 2.19 0.84
C SER A 68 13.47 3.69 0.66
N VAL A 69 14.37 4.40 -0.03
CA VAL A 69 14.29 5.85 -0.26
C VAL A 69 13.11 6.18 -1.16
N PHE A 70 12.91 5.40 -2.23
CA PHE A 70 11.75 5.52 -3.10
C PHE A 70 10.45 5.20 -2.35
N MET A 71 10.45 4.17 -1.52
CA MET A 71 9.31 3.81 -0.68
C MET A 71 8.93 4.93 0.30
N ASP A 72 9.90 5.49 1.03
CA ASP A 72 9.68 6.63 1.92
C ASP A 72 9.11 7.84 1.16
N SER A 73 9.61 8.07 -0.06
CA SER A 73 9.12 9.15 -0.93
C SER A 73 7.64 8.97 -1.29
N ILE A 74 7.24 7.75 -1.71
CA ILE A 74 5.83 7.43 -2.00
C ILE A 74 4.94 7.67 -0.77
N LEU A 75 5.35 7.14 0.40
CA LEU A 75 4.57 7.26 1.62
C LEU A 75 4.41 8.73 2.05
N SER A 76 5.46 9.53 1.91
CA SER A 76 5.41 10.97 2.19
C SER A 76 4.40 11.70 1.28
N LEU A 77 4.33 11.34 0.00
CA LEU A 77 3.40 11.94 -0.96
C LEU A 77 1.96 11.57 -0.63
N ILE A 78 1.70 10.31 -0.27
CA ILE A 78 0.37 9.85 0.13
C ILE A 78 -0.12 10.57 1.39
N GLN A 79 0.76 10.72 2.40
CA GLN A 79 0.42 11.45 3.62
C GLN A 79 0.09 12.92 3.34
N ARG A 80 0.89 13.59 2.49
CA ARG A 80 0.63 14.98 2.07
C ARG A 80 -0.67 15.13 1.28
N GLY A 81 -1.03 14.15 0.45
CA GLY A 81 -2.31 14.12 -0.25
C GLY A 81 -3.49 14.10 0.72
N LYS A 82 -3.47 13.18 1.70
CA LYS A 82 -4.51 13.08 2.73
C LYS A 82 -4.68 14.36 3.54
N ALA A 83 -3.58 15.04 3.87
CA ALA A 83 -3.64 16.33 4.57
C ALA A 83 -4.37 17.39 3.73
N LYS A 84 -4.04 17.52 2.44
CA LYS A 84 -4.71 18.48 1.54
C LYS A 84 -6.19 18.16 1.32
N ASP A 85 -6.54 16.88 1.24
CA ASP A 85 -7.94 16.47 1.09
C ASP A 85 -8.74 16.76 2.36
N LEU A 86 -8.14 16.57 3.54
CA LEU A 86 -8.74 16.96 4.82
C LEU A 86 -8.94 18.48 4.89
N ASP A 87 -7.92 19.27 4.57
CA ASP A 87 -8.00 20.73 4.55
C ASP A 87 -9.16 21.19 3.64
N ARG A 88 -9.23 20.64 2.42
CA ARG A 88 -10.32 20.95 1.47
C ARG A 88 -11.69 20.57 2.02
N ALA A 89 -11.83 19.39 2.65
CA ALA A 89 -13.08 18.96 3.24
C ALA A 89 -13.50 19.90 4.39
N ILE A 90 -12.56 20.34 5.22
CA ILE A 90 -12.78 21.32 6.28
C ILE A 90 -13.25 22.65 5.67
N TYR A 91 -12.54 23.20 4.69
CA TYR A 91 -12.93 24.44 4.02
C TYR A 91 -14.29 24.34 3.32
N ALA A 92 -14.60 23.22 2.67
CA ALA A 92 -15.89 23.00 2.03
C ALA A 92 -17.04 22.97 3.04
N ASN A 93 -16.83 22.37 4.22
CA ASN A 93 -17.82 22.40 5.29
C ASN A 93 -18.06 23.80 5.83
N TYR A 94 -17.00 24.58 6.10
CA TYR A 94 -17.14 25.96 6.57
C TYR A 94 -17.80 26.90 5.55
N ARG A 95 -17.67 26.61 4.24
CA ARG A 95 -18.32 27.39 3.18
C ARG A 95 -19.82 27.14 3.05
N LEU A 96 -20.34 26.09 3.70
CA LEU A 96 -21.75 25.71 3.67
C LEU A 96 -22.54 26.20 4.91
N TYR A 97 -21.91 26.98 5.78
CA TYR A 97 -22.53 27.72 6.89
C TYR A 97 -22.36 29.23 6.66
#